data_AF-A0A2N1QLH8-F1
#
_entry.id   AF-A0A2N1QLH8-F1
#
_cell.length_a   1.000
_cell.length_b   1.000
_cell.length_c   1.000
_cell.angle_alpha   90.00
_cell.angle_beta   90.00
_cell.angle_gamma   90.00
#
_symmetry.space_group_name_H-M   'P 1'
#
loop_
_entity.id
_entity.type
_entity.pdbx_description
1 polymer ?
#
loop_
_entity_poly.entity_id
_entity_poly.type
_entity_poly.pdbx_seq_one_letter_code
_entity_poly.pdbx_strand_id
1 'polypeptide(L)'
;MYDVIIVGSGPAGIFAAMECVRHEKKVLIIDKGRLIRERKCPIVEGTSKTCLNCSSCSIVSGWGGAGSASDGKLTLTTGFGGNLEESIGEDALLDMIAQVDKVFVEYGADNHAYEP
;
A
#
# COMPACT_ATOMS: atom_id res chain seq x y z
N MET A 1 -16.99 -3.44 -19.90
CA MET A 1 -17.17 -2.24 -19.05
C MET A 1 -16.80 -2.59 -17.62
N TYR A 2 -16.26 -1.63 -16.86
CA TYR A 2 -15.91 -1.68 -15.44
C TYR A 2 -16.70 -0.60 -14.70
N ASP A 3 -17.04 -0.82 -13.44
CA ASP A 3 -17.74 0.16 -12.60
C ASP A 3 -16.76 1.17 -11.98
N VAL A 4 -15.56 0.70 -11.62
CA VAL A 4 -14.51 1.49 -11.00
C VAL A 4 -13.17 1.17 -11.65
N ILE A 5 -12.41 2.22 -11.97
CA ILE A 5 -11.02 2.11 -12.44
C ILE A 5 -10.13 2.78 -11.39
N ILE A 6 -9.14 2.04 -10.90
CA ILE A 6 -8.17 2.48 -9.90
C ILE A 6 -6.80 2.56 -10.57
N VAL A 7 -6.15 3.72 -10.46
CA VAL A 7 -4.80 3.94 -10.99
C VAL A 7 -3.82 3.94 -9.81
N GLY A 8 -2.98 2.91 -9.76
CA GLY A 8 -2.05 2.62 -8.68
C GLY A 8 -2.46 1.37 -7.89
N SER A 9 -1.53 0.43 -7.78
CA SER A 9 -1.69 -0.85 -7.06
C SER A 9 -0.89 -0.89 -5.75
N GLY A 10 -0.70 0.27 -5.12
CA GLY A 10 -0.21 0.36 -3.73
C GLY A 10 -1.30 0.01 -2.70
N PRO A 11 -0.99 0.07 -1.39
CA PRO A 11 -1.93 -0.28 -0.33
C PRO A 11 -3.28 0.43 -0.47
N ALA A 12 -3.29 1.75 -0.67
CA ALA A 12 -4.53 2.52 -0.85
C ALA A 12 -5.40 2.00 -2.01
N GLY A 13 -4.80 1.71 -3.17
CA GLY A 13 -5.52 1.20 -4.34
C GLY A 13 -6.01 -0.24 -4.15
N ILE A 14 -5.22 -1.08 -3.49
CA ILE A 14 -5.60 -2.46 -3.16
C ILE A 14 -6.79 -2.47 -2.19
N PHE A 15 -6.73 -1.69 -1.11
CA PHE A 15 -7.82 -1.59 -0.13
C PHE A 15 -9.09 -1.01 -0.75
N ALA A 16 -8.99 0.04 -1.57
CA ALA A 16 -10.12 0.59 -2.30
C ALA A 16 -10.76 -0.44 -3.24
N ALA A 17 -9.95 -1.23 -3.94
CA ALA A 17 -10.44 -2.30 -4.81
C ALA A 17 -11.12 -3.42 -4.01
N MET A 18 -10.54 -3.83 -2.89
CA MET A 18 -11.12 -4.83 -1.99
C MET A 18 -12.50 -4.40 -1.52
N GLU A 19 -12.64 -3.15 -1.05
CA GLU A 19 -13.93 -2.63 -0.61
C GLU A 19 -14.93 -2.58 -1.77
N CYS A 20 -14.53 -2.08 -2.94
CA CYS A 20 -15.40 -2.05 -4.12
C CYS A 20 -15.89 -3.47 -4.53
N VAL A 21 -15.02 -4.48 -4.47
CA VAL A 21 -15.39 -5.88 -4.77
C VAL A 21 -16.36 -6.45 -3.74
N ARG A 22 -16.24 -6.08 -2.46
CA ARG A 22 -17.21 -6.48 -1.40
C ARG A 22 -18.62 -5.94 -1.66
N HIS A 23 -18.73 -4.80 -2.37
CA HIS A 23 -20.00 -4.22 -2.84
C HIS A 23 -20.34 -4.62 -4.28
N GLU A 24 -19.84 -5.77 -4.73
CA GLU A 24 -20.12 -6.39 -6.03
C GLU A 24 -19.80 -5.50 -7.24
N LYS A 25 -18.84 -4.57 -7.11
CA LYS A 25 -18.39 -3.72 -8.22
C LYS A 25 -17.34 -4.44 -9.05
N LYS A 26 -17.42 -4.28 -10.38
CA LYS A 26 -16.42 -4.74 -11.33
C LYS A 26 -15.28 -3.72 -11.42
N VAL A 27 -14.15 -4.05 -10.79
CA VAL A 27 -12.99 -3.15 -10.66
C VAL A 27 -11.89 -3.48 -11.66
N LEU A 28 -11.25 -2.45 -12.23
CA LEU A 28 -9.98 -2.53 -12.94
C LEU A 28 -8.90 -1.78 -12.15
N ILE A 29 -7.81 -2.45 -11.79
CA ILE A 29 -6.62 -1.78 -11.23
C ILE A 29 -5.54 -1.73 -12.32
N ILE A 30 -4.93 -0.57 -12.51
CA ILE A 30 -3.83 -0.35 -13.45
C ILE A 30 -2.66 0.25 -12.69
N ASP A 31 -1.45 -0.26 -12.93
CA ASP A 31 -0.23 0.31 -12.39
C ASP A 31 0.82 0.43 -13.50
N LYS A 32 1.69 1.44 -13.41
CA LYS A 32 2.80 1.63 -14.36
C LYS A 32 3.94 0.63 -14.15
N GLY A 33 3.98 -0.04 -13.00
CA GLY A 33 5.00 -1.02 -12.66
C GLY A 33 4.62 -2.45 -13.04
N ARG A 34 5.32 -3.40 -12.42
CA ARG A 34 5.22 -4.82 -12.71
C ARG A 34 4.59 -5.59 -11.56
N LEU A 35 4.27 -6.86 -11.81
CA LEU A 35 3.91 -7.80 -10.75
C LEU A 35 5.08 -7.99 -9.77
N ILE A 36 4.78 -8.34 -8.52
CA ILE A 36 5.77 -8.40 -7.43
C ILE A 36 7.01 -9.23 -7.78
N ARG A 37 6.82 -10.39 -8.43
CA ARG A 37 7.91 -11.32 -8.81
C ARG A 37 8.86 -10.77 -9.88
N GLU A 38 8.42 -9.74 -10.60
CA GLU A 38 9.13 -9.12 -11.72
C GLU A 38 9.73 -7.75 -11.35
N ARG A 39 9.49 -7.28 -10.11
CA ARG A 39 10.06 -6.05 -9.58
C ARG A 39 11.50 -6.29 -9.15
N LYS A 40 12.44 -6.03 -10.06
CA LYS A 40 13.88 -6.21 -9.85
C LYS A 40 14.59 -4.86 -9.95
N CYS A 41 14.95 -4.29 -8.81
CA CYS A 41 15.74 -3.06 -8.76
C CYS A 41 17.24 -3.39 -8.84
N PRO A 42 17.99 -2.91 -9.84
CA PRO A 42 19.41 -3.20 -9.98
C PRO A 42 20.28 -2.86 -8.76
N ILE A 43 19.87 -1.86 -7.96
CA ILE A 43 20.54 -1.52 -6.69
C ILE A 43 20.30 -2.61 -5.65
N VAL A 44 19.05 -3.03 -5.47
CA VAL A 44 18.70 -4.05 -4.46
C VAL A 44 19.29 -5.41 -4.82
N GLU A 45 19.37 -5.72 -6.12
CA GLU A 45 20.03 -6.92 -6.63
C GLU A 45 21.57 -6.84 -6.62
N GLY A 46 22.15 -5.69 -6.24
CA GLY A 46 23.61 -5.48 -6.21
C GLY A 46 24.29 -5.40 -7.58
N THR A 47 23.52 -5.42 -8.67
CA THR A 47 24.00 -5.33 -10.06
C THR A 47 24.36 -3.90 -10.50
N SER A 48 23.97 -2.89 -9.73
CA SER A 48 24.33 -1.49 -9.93
C SER A 48 24.72 -0.82 -8.62
N LYS A 49 25.73 0.06 -8.65
CA LYS A 49 26.14 0.88 -7.50
C LYS A 49 25.31 2.16 -7.35
N THR A 50 24.57 2.55 -8.38
CA THR A 50 23.79 3.80 -8.42
C THR A 50 22.40 3.57 -9.00
N CYS A 51 21.49 4.51 -8.72
CA CYS A 51 20.15 4.48 -9.29
C CYS A 51 20.20 4.74 -10.80
N LEU A 52 19.55 3.86 -11.57
CA LEU A 52 19.53 3.96 -13.03
C LEU A 52 18.35 4.79 -13.56
N ASN A 53 17.52 5.36 -12.68
CA ASN A 53 16.32 6.12 -13.06
C ASN A 53 15.44 5.37 -14.08
N CYS A 54 15.12 4.11 -13.77
CA CYS A 54 14.28 3.27 -14.62
C CYS A 54 12.98 4.00 -15.00
N SER A 55 12.53 3.83 -16.25
CA SER A 55 11.27 4.41 -16.75
C SER A 55 10.06 4.05 -15.87
N SER A 56 10.05 2.84 -15.31
CA SER A 56 9.18 2.43 -14.22
C SER A 56 10.03 1.86 -13.08
N CYS A 57 10.04 2.55 -11.94
CA CYS A 57 10.89 2.20 -10.81
C CYS A 57 10.33 0.96 -10.09
N SER A 58 11.14 -0.11 -10.01
CA SER A 58 10.75 -1.36 -9.35
C SER A 58 10.62 -1.25 -7.83
N ILE A 59 11.06 -0.15 -7.22
CA ILE A 59 10.91 0.12 -5.77
C ILE A 59 9.59 0.80 -5.44
N VAL A 60 9.12 1.73 -6.26
CA VAL A 60 7.94 2.55 -5.94
C VAL A 60 6.72 2.27 -6.81
N SER A 61 6.85 1.42 -7.84
CA SER A 61 5.78 1.17 -8.81
C SER A 61 5.59 -0.32 -9.06
N GLY A 62 4.34 -0.71 -9.30
CA GLY A 62 3.91 -2.09 -9.47
C GLY A 62 3.08 -2.59 -8.29
N TRP A 63 2.75 -3.88 -8.32
CA TRP A 63 1.91 -4.52 -7.31
C TRP A 63 2.50 -4.32 -5.90
N GLY A 64 1.68 -3.79 -4.99
CA GLY A 64 2.07 -3.44 -3.62
C GLY A 64 2.71 -2.05 -3.48
N GLY A 65 2.94 -1.32 -4.57
CA GLY A 65 3.49 0.04 -4.56
C GLY A 65 4.84 0.13 -3.84
N ALA A 66 5.12 1.27 -3.20
CA ALA A 66 6.35 1.45 -2.42
C ALA A 66 6.43 0.54 -1.19
N GLY A 67 5.28 0.19 -0.59
CA GLY A 67 5.22 -0.64 0.62
C GLY A 67 5.77 -2.06 0.42
N SER A 68 5.77 -2.59 -0.81
CA SER A 68 6.32 -3.92 -1.06
C SER A 68 7.85 -3.99 -1.01
N ALA A 69 8.52 -2.85 -0.95
CA ALA A 69 9.97 -2.73 -0.85
C ALA A 69 10.38 -2.06 0.48
N SER A 70 9.48 -2.00 1.46
CA SER A 70 9.76 -1.54 2.82
C SER A 70 9.98 -2.71 3.77
N ASP A 71 10.26 -2.41 5.03
CA ASP A 71 10.31 -3.38 6.13
C ASP A 71 8.92 -3.80 6.64
N GLY A 72 7.85 -3.34 5.98
CA GLY A 72 6.47 -3.77 6.25
C GLY A 72 5.86 -3.23 7.55
N LYS A 73 6.50 -2.27 8.22
CA LYS A 73 5.97 -1.72 9.48
C LYS A 73 4.77 -0.80 9.25
N LEU A 74 3.76 -0.95 10.09
CA LEU A 74 2.61 -0.06 10.16
C LEU A 74 2.77 0.87 11.37
N THR A 75 2.53 2.16 11.14
CA THR A 75 2.53 3.17 12.20
C THR A 75 1.09 3.36 12.68
N LEU A 76 0.78 2.83 13.87
CA LEU A 76 -0.58 2.83 14.42
C LEU A 76 -0.82 4.06 15.32
N THR A 77 -0.67 5.26 14.75
CA THR A 77 -0.91 6.53 15.45
C THR A 77 -1.37 7.60 14.47
N THR A 78 -2.12 8.58 14.98
CA THR A 78 -2.60 9.76 14.25
C THR A 78 -1.49 10.76 13.93
N GLY A 79 -0.33 10.67 14.58
CA GLY A 79 0.78 11.61 14.41
C GLY A 79 1.56 11.51 13.09
N PHE A 80 1.19 10.59 12.18
CA PHE A 80 1.84 10.39 10.90
C PHE A 80 0.81 10.23 9.77
N GLY A 81 1.17 10.64 8.55
CA GLY A 81 0.35 10.39 7.35
C GLY A 81 -0.46 11.60 6.86
N GLY A 82 -0.25 12.78 7.43
CA GLY A 82 -0.95 14.02 7.08
C GLY A 82 -1.76 14.54 8.27
N ASN A 83 -2.84 15.28 7.98
CA ASN A 83 -3.67 15.93 9.00
C ASN A 83 -5.16 15.53 8.84
N LEU A 84 -5.43 14.23 8.64
CA LEU A 84 -6.80 13.75 8.34
C LEU A 84 -7.76 13.96 9.53
N GLU A 85 -7.24 13.94 10.75
CA GLU A 85 -7.92 14.25 12.00
C GLU A 85 -8.56 15.63 12.01
N GLU A 86 -8.00 16.61 11.27
CA GLU A 86 -8.61 17.93 11.11
C GLU A 86 -9.96 17.87 10.39
N SER A 87 -10.19 16.83 9.59
CA SER A 87 -11.42 16.66 8.78
C SER A 87 -12.43 15.71 9.40
N ILE A 88 -11.98 14.62 10.04
CA ILE A 88 -12.86 13.56 10.53
C ILE A 88 -12.85 13.39 12.06
N GLY A 89 -11.97 14.11 12.76
CA GLY A 89 -11.73 13.93 14.19
C GLY A 89 -10.74 12.81 14.49
N GLU A 90 -10.09 12.90 15.66
CA GLU A 90 -9.04 11.96 16.07
C GLU A 90 -9.58 10.55 16.32
N ASP A 91 -10.72 10.42 17.00
CA ASP A 91 -11.35 9.12 17.29
C ASP A 91 -11.69 8.36 16.00
N ALA A 92 -12.25 9.05 15.00
CA ALA A 92 -12.59 8.43 13.71
C ALA A 92 -11.33 8.00 12.94
N LEU A 93 -10.24 8.75 13.05
CA LEU A 93 -8.96 8.37 12.44
C LEU A 93 -8.37 7.13 13.12
N LEU A 94 -8.41 7.05 14.46
CA LEU A 94 -7.99 5.88 15.21
C LEU A 94 -8.80 4.62 14.82
N ASP A 95 -10.11 4.76 14.67
CA ASP A 95 -10.98 3.67 14.21
C ASP A 95 -10.58 3.19 12.80
N MET A 96 -10.29 4.12 11.88
CA MET A 96 -9.83 3.75 10.52
C MET A 96 -8.46 3.06 10.55
N ILE A 97 -7.52 3.53 11.37
CA ILE A 97 -6.21 2.88 11.55
C ILE A 97 -6.40 1.44 12.05
N ALA A 98 -7.23 1.24 13.07
CA ALA A 98 -7.52 -0.09 13.62
C ALA A 98 -8.19 -1.01 12.59
N GLN A 99 -9.07 -0.48 11.74
CA GLN A 99 -9.66 -1.25 10.64
C GLN A 99 -8.61 -1.70 9.62
N VAL A 100 -7.68 -0.83 9.24
CA VAL A 100 -6.60 -1.17 8.32
C VAL A 100 -5.67 -2.23 8.92
N ASP A 101 -5.25 -2.04 10.17
CA ASP A 101 -4.41 -3.00 10.90
C ASP A 101 -5.03 -4.40 10.96
N LYS A 102 -6.31 -4.47 11.33
CA LYS A 102 -7.06 -5.73 11.36
C LYS A 102 -7.01 -6.48 10.03
N VAL A 103 -7.17 -5.77 8.91
CA VAL A 103 -7.07 -6.39 7.58
C VAL A 103 -5.66 -6.91 7.34
N PHE A 104 -4.61 -6.17 7.68
CA PHE A 104 -3.25 -6.68 7.54
C PHE A 104 -3.01 -7.96 8.37
N VAL A 105 -3.50 -8.01 9.61
CA VAL A 105 -3.43 -9.20 10.47
C VAL A 105 -4.21 -10.37 9.87
N GLU A 106 -5.42 -10.13 9.33
CA GLU A 106 -6.22 -11.15 8.64
C GLU A 106 -5.48 -11.81 7.46
N TYR A 107 -4.60 -11.04 6.78
CA TYR A 107 -3.77 -11.51 5.67
C TYR A 107 -2.35 -11.92 6.09
N GLY A 108 -2.10 -12.09 7.39
CA GLY A 108 -0.89 -12.73 7.92
C GLY A 108 0.21 -11.79 8.43
N ALA A 109 -0.09 -10.52 8.69
CA ALA A 109 0.81 -9.66 9.46
C ALA A 109 0.90 -10.11 10.93
N ASP A 110 2.01 -9.77 11.58
CA ASP A 110 2.17 -9.99 13.02
C ASP A 110 1.13 -9.17 13.81
N ASN A 111 0.54 -9.77 14.84
CA ASN A 111 -0.47 -9.13 15.68
C ASN A 111 0.12 -8.46 16.93
N HIS A 112 1.44 -8.49 17.11
CA HIS A 112 2.11 -7.78 18.19
C HIS A 112 2.44 -6.35 17.79
N ALA A 113 1.90 -5.39 18.53
CA ALA A 113 2.36 -4.02 18.48
C ALA A 113 3.69 -3.90 19.25
N TYR A 114 4.63 -3.15 18.67
CA TYR A 114 5.91 -2.84 19.31
C TYR A 114 5.91 -1.37 19.71
N GLU A 115 6.08 -1.10 21.01
CA GLU A 115 6.32 0.23 21.54
C GLU A 115 7.84 0.52 21.58
N PRO A 116 8.28 1.77 21.34
CA PRO A 116 9.69 2.16 21.42
C PRO A 116 10.34 1.96 22.80
#